data_AF-A0A966NWL2-F1
#
_entry.id   AF-A0A966NWL2-F1
#
_cell.length_a   1.000
_cell.length_b   1.000
_cell.length_c   1.000
_cell.angle_alpha   90.00
_cell.angle_beta   90.00
_cell.angle_gamma   90.00
#
_symmetry.space_group_name_H-M   'P 1'
#
loop_
_entity.id
_entity.type
_entity.pdbx_description
1 polymer ?
#
loop_
_entity_poly.entity_id
_entity_poly.type
_entity_poly.pdbx_seq_one_letter_code
_entity_poly.pdbx_strand_id
1 'polypeptide(L)'
;EWFDDTVVDAATGRINTLPFFTDTMARAGLTDAVRTVVGDSAALGREWGEKLAFLFIDGGHGREIARADFAAWHDHVALNGIFAIHDVFTDPAQGGQAPYEEIYLPAVSSGKFREISATGSLRVLLRVA
;
A
#
# COMPACT_ATOMS: atom_id res chain seq x y z
N GLU A 1 -11.53 10.04 12.96
CA GLU A 1 -11.10 8.67 12.61
C GLU A 1 -11.86 7.69 13.48
N TRP A 2 -12.19 6.54 12.91
CA TRP A 2 -12.74 5.40 13.64
C TRP A 2 -11.61 4.39 13.82
N PHE A 3 -11.44 3.85 15.02
CA PHE A 3 -10.53 2.74 15.26
C PHE A 3 -11.21 1.71 16.16
N ASP A 4 -10.66 0.51 16.18
CA ASP A 4 -11.13 -0.58 17.03
C ASP A 4 -10.44 -0.49 18.39
N ASP A 5 -11.22 -0.29 19.47
CA ASP A 5 -10.67 -0.18 20.83
C ASP A 5 -9.92 -1.45 21.28
N THR A 6 -10.20 -2.60 20.65
CA THR A 6 -9.54 -3.87 20.98
C THR A 6 -8.08 -3.94 20.54
N VAL A 7 -7.64 -3.05 19.65
CA VAL A 7 -6.23 -2.97 19.22
C VAL A 7 -5.42 -1.94 20.00
N VAL A 8 -5.99 -1.33 21.05
CA VAL A 8 -5.25 -0.42 21.93
C VAL A 8 -4.38 -1.23 22.89
N ASP A 9 -3.07 -0.96 22.85
CA ASP A 9 -2.12 -1.55 23.77
C ASP A 9 -2.27 -0.93 25.17
N ALA A 10 -2.56 -1.77 26.16
CA ALA A 10 -2.84 -1.32 27.52
C ALA A 10 -1.63 -0.67 28.22
N ALA A 11 -0.40 -1.00 27.81
CA ALA A 11 0.81 -0.46 28.42
C ALA A 11 1.14 0.95 27.91
N THR A 12 0.85 1.24 26.64
CA THR A 12 1.21 2.49 25.97
C THR A 12 0.03 3.43 25.74
N GLY A 13 -1.20 2.91 25.80
CA GLY A 13 -2.43 3.65 25.48
C GLY A 13 -2.54 4.02 24.00
N ARG A 14 -1.81 3.33 23.11
CA ARG A 14 -1.77 3.60 21.67
C ARG A 14 -2.32 2.41 20.89
N ILE A 15 -2.84 2.66 19.70
CA ILE A 15 -3.18 1.60 18.73
C ILE A 15 -1.90 0.83 18.38
N ASN A 16 -1.96 -0.50 18.47
CA ASN A 16 -0.85 -1.38 18.13
C ASN A 16 -1.37 -2.69 17.50
N THR A 17 -1.28 -2.78 16.18
CA THR A 17 -1.73 -3.95 15.40
C THR A 17 -0.63 -5.00 15.19
N LEU A 18 0.63 -4.71 15.56
CA LEU A 18 1.77 -5.60 15.32
C LEU A 18 1.65 -6.97 16.02
N PRO A 19 1.17 -7.09 17.27
CA PRO A 19 0.96 -8.39 17.90
C PRO A 19 -0.04 -9.26 17.13
N PHE A 20 -1.13 -8.67 16.66
CA PHE A 20 -2.16 -9.36 15.87
C PHE A 20 -1.63 -9.84 14.52
N PHE A 21 -0.84 -9.00 13.83
CA PHE A 21 -0.16 -9.41 12.59
C PHE A 21 0.76 -10.61 12.82
N THR A 22 1.58 -10.55 13.88
CA THR A 22 2.55 -11.60 14.19
C THR A 22 1.87 -12.93 14.49
N ASP A 23 0.79 -12.93 15.30
CA ASP A 23 -0.03 -14.13 15.54
C ASP A 23 -0.66 -14.66 14.26
N THR A 24 -1.20 -13.76 13.42
CA THR A 24 -1.81 -14.12 12.14
C THR A 24 -0.82 -14.84 11.23
N MET A 25 0.40 -14.32 11.09
CA MET A 25 1.44 -14.95 10.26
C MET A 25 1.90 -16.29 10.83
N ALA A 26 2.03 -16.41 12.15
CA ALA A 26 2.40 -17.65 12.81
C ALA A 26 1.33 -18.74 12.61
N ARG A 27 0.06 -18.40 12.82
CA ARG A 27 -1.07 -19.32 12.57
C ARG A 27 -1.21 -19.72 11.10
N ALA A 28 -0.84 -18.82 10.18
CA ALA A 28 -0.81 -19.11 8.75
C ALA A 28 0.40 -19.98 8.33
N GLY A 29 1.39 -20.20 9.22
CA GLY A 29 2.62 -20.92 8.89
C GLY A 29 3.52 -20.17 7.92
N LEU A 30 3.44 -18.83 7.89
CA LEU A 30 4.14 -17.99 6.90
C LEU A 30 5.37 -17.28 7.46
N THR A 31 5.79 -17.60 8.68
CA THR A 31 6.92 -16.91 9.35
C THR A 31 8.26 -17.08 8.63
N ASP A 32 8.42 -18.10 7.79
CA ASP A 32 9.62 -18.29 6.98
C ASP A 32 9.61 -17.47 5.68
N ALA A 33 8.43 -17.12 5.18
CA ALA A 33 8.23 -16.43 3.90
C ALA A 33 7.90 -14.93 4.05
N VAL A 34 7.35 -14.52 5.20
CA VAL A 34 6.92 -13.14 5.45
C VAL A 34 7.90 -12.48 6.43
N ARG A 35 8.32 -11.26 6.08
CA ARG A 35 9.13 -10.38 6.93
C ARG A 35 8.34 -9.11 7.18
N THR A 36 8.15 -8.77 8.45
CA THR A 36 7.49 -7.52 8.84
C THR A 36 8.51 -6.41 8.97
N VAL A 37 8.20 -5.25 8.40
CA VAL A 37 8.96 -4.02 8.60
C VAL A 37 8.06 -3.03 9.33
N VAL A 38 8.54 -2.48 10.44
CA VAL A 38 7.79 -1.55 11.29
C VAL A 38 8.47 -0.19 11.24
N GLY A 39 7.80 0.81 10.67
CA GLY A 39 8.34 2.17 10.55
C GLY A 39 7.51 3.06 9.64
N ASP A 40 8.02 4.27 9.41
CA ASP A 40 7.43 5.24 8.49
C ASP A 40 7.64 4.78 7.04
N SER A 41 6.55 4.65 6.29
CA SER A 41 6.55 4.14 4.91
C SER A 41 7.46 4.96 3.98
N ALA A 42 7.37 6.29 4.06
CA ALA A 42 8.14 7.16 3.18
C ALA A 42 9.64 7.09 3.48
N ALA A 43 10.03 6.99 4.76
CA ALA A 43 11.43 6.78 5.15
C ALA A 43 11.96 5.43 4.66
N LEU A 44 11.21 4.36 4.90
CA LEU A 44 11.61 3.01 4.49
C LEU A 44 11.72 2.88 2.97
N GLY A 45 10.75 3.40 2.21
CA GLY A 45 10.78 3.35 0.75
C GLY A 45 11.95 4.13 0.15
N ARG A 46 12.39 5.23 0.78
CA ARG A 46 13.60 5.98 0.32
C ARG A 46 14.89 5.18 0.48
N GLU A 47 14.98 4.34 1.50
CA GLU A 47 16.17 3.53 1.80
C GLU A 47 16.11 2.14 1.14
N TRP A 48 14.98 1.79 0.53
CA TRP A 48 14.78 0.50 -0.12
C TRP A 48 15.63 0.38 -1.40
N GLY A 49 16.46 -0.66 -1.48
CA GLY A 49 17.39 -0.87 -2.60
C GLY A 49 16.96 -1.95 -3.61
N GLU A 50 16.00 -2.79 -3.25
CA GLU A 50 15.67 -4.00 -4.02
C GLU A 50 14.50 -3.77 -4.98
N LYS A 51 14.53 -4.41 -6.15
CA LYS A 51 13.40 -4.36 -7.10
C LYS A 51 12.26 -5.29 -6.67
N LEU A 52 11.04 -4.78 -6.77
CA LEU A 52 9.81 -5.47 -6.38
C LEU A 52 9.15 -6.08 -7.62
N ALA A 53 8.93 -7.40 -7.60
CA ALA A 53 8.10 -8.06 -8.60
C ALA A 53 6.60 -7.71 -8.43
N PHE A 54 6.21 -7.34 -7.22
CA PHE A 54 4.84 -6.98 -6.84
C PHE A 54 4.88 -5.90 -5.76
N LEU A 55 4.13 -4.82 -5.96
CA LEU A 55 3.88 -3.76 -4.99
C LEU A 55 2.36 -3.62 -4.79
N PHE A 56 1.91 -3.56 -3.55
CA PHE A 56 0.52 -3.27 -3.21
C PHE A 56 0.47 -2.11 -2.23
N ILE A 57 -0.16 -1.00 -2.63
CA ILE A 57 -0.39 0.16 -1.75
C ILE A 57 -1.84 0.11 -1.26
N ASP A 58 -1.96 -0.11 0.06
CA ASP A 58 -3.22 -0.16 0.84
C ASP A 58 -3.01 0.52 2.20
N GLY A 59 -2.40 1.70 2.15
CA GLY A 59 -1.97 2.47 3.31
C GLY A 59 -2.99 3.53 3.75
N GLY A 60 -2.49 4.67 4.20
CA GLY A 60 -3.35 5.78 4.63
C GLY A 60 -4.04 6.47 3.46
N HIS A 61 -5.32 6.82 3.65
CA HIS A 61 -6.17 7.43 2.63
C HIS A 61 -6.19 8.98 2.66
N GLY A 62 -5.30 9.59 3.45
CA GLY A 62 -5.04 11.03 3.38
C GLY A 62 -4.21 11.34 2.14
N ARG A 63 -4.51 12.44 1.44
CA ARG A 63 -3.82 12.82 0.19
C ARG A 63 -2.29 12.86 0.33
N GLU A 64 -1.78 13.46 1.40
CA GLU A 64 -0.33 13.55 1.64
C GLU A 64 0.30 12.18 1.90
N ILE A 65 -0.41 11.29 2.61
CA ILE A 65 0.05 9.93 2.90
C ILE A 65 0.09 9.10 1.61
N ALA A 66 -1.02 9.08 0.86
CA ALA A 66 -1.12 8.37 -0.43
C ALA A 66 -0.05 8.85 -1.42
N ARG A 67 0.16 10.17 -1.52
CA ARG A 67 1.22 10.76 -2.35
C ARG A 67 2.61 10.33 -1.90
N ALA A 68 2.87 10.34 -0.60
CA ALA A 68 4.17 9.95 -0.03
C ALA A 68 4.46 8.46 -0.29
N ASP A 69 3.47 7.58 -0.11
CA ASP A 69 3.59 6.16 -0.42
C ASP A 69 3.88 5.94 -1.91
N PHE A 70 3.13 6.58 -2.81
CA PHE A 70 3.38 6.49 -4.24
C PHE A 70 4.81 6.94 -4.58
N ALA A 71 5.21 8.13 -4.12
CA ALA A 71 6.53 8.69 -4.39
C ALA A 71 7.66 7.79 -3.87
N ALA A 72 7.49 7.17 -2.70
CA ALA A 72 8.52 6.34 -2.08
C ALA A 72 8.65 4.95 -2.72
N TRP A 73 7.57 4.38 -3.26
CA TRP A 73 7.54 2.95 -3.63
C TRP A 73 7.44 2.66 -5.13
N HIS A 74 6.80 3.51 -5.94
CA HIS A 74 6.43 3.13 -7.32
C HIS A 74 7.63 2.80 -8.22
N ASP A 75 8.78 3.45 -8.02
CA ASP A 75 9.97 3.23 -8.85
C ASP A 75 10.78 1.99 -8.46
N HIS A 76 10.43 1.34 -7.35
CA HIS A 76 10.97 0.04 -6.96
C HIS A 76 10.35 -1.12 -7.73
N VAL A 77 9.18 -0.92 -8.37
CA VAL A 77 8.54 -1.96 -9.19
C VAL A 77 9.43 -2.29 -10.39
N ALA A 78 9.83 -3.55 -10.49
CA ALA A 78 10.64 -4.05 -11.60
C ALA A 78 9.88 -3.90 -12.93
N LEU A 79 10.59 -3.83 -14.06
CA LEU A 79 9.97 -3.97 -15.36
C LEU A 79 9.23 -5.32 -15.43
N ASN A 80 8.01 -5.32 -15.98
CA ASN A 80 7.06 -6.44 -15.93
C ASN A 80 6.53 -6.82 -14.54
N GLY A 81 6.90 -6.05 -13.50
CA GLY A 81 6.32 -6.17 -12.17
C GLY A 81 4.91 -5.61 -12.09
N ILE A 82 4.19 -6.02 -11.06
CA ILE A 82 2.80 -5.62 -10.81
C ILE A 82 2.75 -4.52 -9.75
N PHE A 83 1.93 -3.53 -9.99
CA PHE A 83 1.58 -2.48 -9.03
C PHE A 83 0.07 -2.47 -8.81
N ALA A 84 -0.37 -2.91 -7.63
CA ALA A 84 -1.75 -2.92 -7.20
C ALA A 84 -2.04 -1.74 -6.25
N ILE A 85 -3.23 -1.16 -6.41
CA ILE A 85 -3.69 -0.01 -5.62
C ILE A 85 -5.13 -0.30 -5.18
N HIS A 86 -5.38 -0.25 -3.87
CA HIS A 86 -6.71 -0.44 -3.32
C HIS A 86 -7.48 0.89 -3.19
N ASP A 87 -8.80 0.80 -3.02
CA ASP A 87 -9.68 1.96 -2.77
C ASP A 87 -9.62 3.06 -3.83
N VAL A 88 -9.44 2.65 -5.09
CA VAL A 88 -9.52 3.53 -6.25
C VAL A 88 -10.98 3.70 -6.67
N PHE A 89 -11.55 4.84 -6.31
CA PHE A 89 -12.89 5.27 -6.72
C PHE A 89 -12.78 6.39 -7.76
N THR A 90 -13.31 6.18 -8.97
CA THR A 90 -13.35 7.23 -10.01
C THR A 90 -14.49 8.23 -9.78
N ASP A 91 -15.51 7.82 -9.03
CA ASP A 91 -16.65 8.65 -8.64
C ASP A 91 -16.48 9.07 -7.16
N PRO A 92 -16.36 10.37 -6.85
CA PRO A 92 -16.27 10.88 -5.48
C PRO A 92 -17.46 10.49 -4.58
N ALA A 93 -18.61 10.14 -5.15
CA ALA A 93 -19.76 9.66 -4.38
C ALA A 93 -19.57 8.24 -3.82
N GLN A 94 -18.61 7.46 -4.36
CA GLN A 94 -18.36 6.07 -3.96
C GLN A 94 -17.28 5.93 -2.88
N GLY A 95 -16.43 6.94 -2.69
CA GLY A 95 -15.39 6.91 -1.69
C GLY A 95 -14.38 8.06 -1.80
N GLY A 96 -13.44 8.07 -0.85
CA GLY A 96 -12.34 9.02 -0.84
C GLY A 96 -11.51 8.94 -2.13
N GLN A 97 -10.98 10.08 -2.57
CA GLN A 97 -10.32 10.19 -3.87
C GLN A 97 -8.79 10.06 -3.80
N ALA A 98 -8.18 9.94 -2.62
CA ALA A 98 -6.72 9.97 -2.48
C ALA A 98 -6.01 8.85 -3.27
N PRO A 99 -6.41 7.56 -3.22
CA PRO A 99 -5.78 6.53 -4.06
C PRO A 99 -5.95 6.78 -5.56
N TYR A 100 -7.09 7.35 -5.97
CA TYR A 100 -7.34 7.70 -7.37
C TYR A 100 -6.47 8.88 -7.85
N GLU A 101 -6.50 10.00 -7.13
CA GLU A 101 -5.84 11.26 -7.50
C GLU A 101 -4.32 11.24 -7.29
N GLU A 102 -3.84 10.63 -6.20
CA GLU A 102 -2.45 10.76 -5.75
C GLU A 102 -1.57 9.55 -6.10
N ILE A 103 -2.18 8.44 -6.54
CA ILE A 103 -1.47 7.19 -6.86
C ILE A 103 -1.83 6.71 -8.27
N TYR A 104 -3.09 6.35 -8.50
CA TYR A 104 -3.52 5.72 -9.76
C TYR A 104 -3.33 6.64 -10.97
N LEU A 105 -3.89 7.86 -10.92
CA LEU A 105 -3.78 8.81 -12.03
C LEU A 105 -2.32 9.17 -12.36
N PRO A 106 -1.44 9.51 -11.39
CA PRO A 106 -0.02 9.71 -11.66
C PRO A 106 0.67 8.48 -12.26
N ALA A 107 0.37 7.27 -11.78
CA ALA A 107 0.96 6.04 -12.27
C ALA A 107 0.65 5.82 -13.76
N VAL A 108 -0.63 5.89 -14.16
CA VAL A 108 -1.02 5.70 -15.57
C VAL A 108 -0.57 6.86 -16.46
N SER A 109 -0.60 8.10 -15.94
CA SER A 109 -0.20 9.29 -16.71
C SER A 109 1.31 9.36 -16.95
N SER A 110 2.10 8.68 -16.12
CA SER A 110 3.56 8.62 -16.28
C SER A 110 4.02 7.85 -17.53
N GLY A 111 3.15 7.02 -18.11
CA GLY A 111 3.51 6.07 -19.18
C GLY A 111 4.38 4.89 -18.72
N LYS A 112 4.86 4.87 -17.47
CA LYS A 112 5.62 3.76 -16.87
C LYS A 112 4.73 2.56 -16.53
N PHE A 113 3.43 2.79 -16.33
CA PHE A 113 2.47 1.77 -15.92
C PHE A 113 1.26 1.74 -16.85
N ARG A 114 0.75 0.52 -17.10
CA ARG A 114 -0.47 0.29 -17.87
C ARG A 114 -1.44 -0.53 -17.03
N GLU A 115 -2.69 -0.09 -16.93
CA GLU A 115 -3.74 -0.90 -16.28
C GLU A 115 -3.95 -2.21 -17.04
N ILE A 116 -4.05 -3.30 -16.28
CA ILE A 116 -4.29 -4.65 -16.81
C ILE A 116 -5.49 -5.34 -16.19
N SER A 117 -6.00 -4.87 -15.03
CA SER A 117 -7.22 -5.40 -14.43
C SER A 117 -7.83 -4.40 -13.44
N ALA A 118 -9.16 -4.49 -13.30
CA ALA A 118 -9.94 -3.78 -12.29
C ALA A 118 -10.96 -4.76 -11.68
N THR A 119 -11.08 -4.77 -10.35
CA THR A 119 -12.07 -5.58 -9.62
C THR A 119 -12.53 -4.81 -8.38
N GLY A 120 -13.78 -4.34 -8.38
CA GLY A 120 -14.25 -3.42 -7.34
C GLY A 120 -13.41 -2.13 -7.31
N SER A 121 -12.92 -1.75 -6.13
CA SER A 121 -12.02 -0.60 -5.95
C SER A 121 -10.54 -0.93 -6.20
N LEU A 122 -10.18 -2.20 -6.43
CA LEU A 122 -8.81 -2.60 -6.77
C LEU A 122 -8.49 -2.25 -8.22
N ARG A 123 -7.31 -1.64 -8.44
CA ARG A 123 -6.67 -1.50 -9.75
C ARG A 123 -5.34 -2.21 -9.76
N VAL A 124 -5.06 -2.91 -10.86
CA VAL A 124 -3.82 -3.65 -11.08
C VAL A 124 -3.14 -3.12 -12.33
N LEU A 125 -1.91 -2.62 -12.15
CA LEU A 125 -1.08 -2.04 -13.20
C LEU A 125 0.14 -2.92 -13.46
N LEU A 126 0.57 -2.99 -14.72
CA LEU A 126 1.83 -3.61 -15.14
C LEU A 126 2.86 -2.51 -15.39
N ARG A 127 4.08 -2.66 -14.85
CA ARG A 127 5.23 -1.81 -15.18
C ARG A 127 5.72 -2.11 -16.59
N VAL A 128 5.70 -1.11 -17.48
CA VAL A 128 6.04 -1.25 -18.92
C VAL A 128 7.23 -0.40 -19.36
N ALA A 129 7.69 0.58 -18.55
CA ALA A 129 8.87 1.40 -18.82
C ALA A 129 9.54 1.91 -17.54
#